data_AF-A0A7K2P680-F1
#
_entry.id   AF-A0A7K2P680-F1
#
_cell.length_a   1.000
_cell.length_b   1.000
_cell.length_c   1.000
_cell.angle_alpha   90.00
_cell.angle_beta   90.00
_cell.angle_gamma   90.00
#
_symmetry.space_group_name_H-M   'P 1'
#
loop_
_entity.id
_entity.type
_entity.pdbx_description
1 polymer ?
#
loop_
_entity_poly.entity_id
_entity_poly.type
_entity_poly.pdbx_seq_one_letter_code
_entity_poly.pdbx_strand_id
1 'polypeptide(L)'
;MRVRKLTIAAMALAAGLSLTACQNDDDAAGQSTAPPAASTAASSDGGSGSAGSDSAESPDGTGGTEGTGGSGGTGGTGGAGEDGTAAKCSTDELEITAMDATVGGDTEGTVAVDLKNGGGRDCSLAGYAGVDLKTNSGTVSAERTGDPAPRIVLKDGETVTFGITYPVNDSGGSGVRITGLVVTPPDETKSVTLD
;
A
#
# COMPACT_ATOMS: atom_id res chain seq x y z
N MET A 1 -36.43 18.51 38.06
CA MET A 1 -36.22 17.05 37.98
C MET A 1 -37.46 16.41 37.36
N ARG A 2 -37.36 15.83 36.16
CA ARG A 2 -38.41 15.00 35.56
C ARG A 2 -37.77 13.67 35.17
N VAL A 3 -38.12 12.64 35.92
CA VAL A 3 -37.62 11.27 35.77
C VAL A 3 -38.50 10.56 34.73
N ARG A 4 -37.92 10.09 33.62
CA ARG A 4 -38.63 9.24 32.65
C ARG A 4 -38.28 7.79 32.95
N LYS A 5 -39.32 6.98 33.13
CA LYS A 5 -39.28 5.56 33.50
C LYS A 5 -38.76 4.73 32.31
N LEU A 6 -37.76 3.90 32.56
CA LEU A 6 -37.19 2.93 31.62
C LEU A 6 -38.13 1.71 31.52
N THR A 7 -38.58 1.40 30.31
CA THR A 7 -39.25 0.13 29.97
C THR A 7 -38.20 -0.94 29.73
N ILE A 8 -38.22 -2.00 30.53
CA ILE A 8 -37.33 -3.17 30.46
C ILE A 8 -37.92 -4.14 29.44
N ALA A 9 -37.21 -4.41 28.35
CA ALA A 9 -37.50 -5.51 27.43
C ALA A 9 -36.72 -6.76 27.87
N ALA A 10 -37.43 -7.85 28.15
CA ALA A 10 -36.85 -9.14 28.52
C ALA A 10 -36.40 -9.89 27.25
N MET A 11 -35.11 -10.24 27.16
CA MET A 11 -34.58 -11.16 26.16
C MET A 11 -34.54 -12.58 26.74
N ALA A 12 -35.12 -13.54 26.02
CA ALA A 12 -35.02 -14.96 26.32
C ALA A 12 -33.76 -15.54 25.67
N LEU A 13 -32.86 -16.08 26.49
CA LEU A 13 -31.67 -16.82 26.09
C LEU A 13 -32.02 -18.30 25.93
N ALA A 14 -31.79 -18.86 24.75
CA ALA A 14 -31.73 -20.29 24.53
C ALA A 14 -30.28 -20.68 24.20
N ALA A 15 -29.62 -21.36 25.13
CA ALA A 15 -28.31 -21.96 24.96
C ALA A 15 -28.44 -23.31 24.25
N GLY A 16 -27.62 -23.53 23.22
CA GLY A 16 -27.40 -24.84 22.61
C GLY A 16 -25.91 -25.04 22.39
N LEU A 17 -25.21 -25.63 23.38
CA LEU A 17 -23.85 -26.13 23.20
C LEU A 17 -23.94 -27.58 22.67
N SER A 18 -23.56 -27.78 21.42
CA SER A 18 -23.23 -29.11 20.91
C SER A 18 -21.72 -29.32 21.03
N LEU A 19 -21.32 -30.02 22.09
CA LEU A 19 -19.97 -30.59 22.27
C LEU A 19 -19.85 -31.82 21.35
N THR A 20 -19.10 -31.73 20.26
CA THR A 20 -18.59 -32.91 19.55
C THR A 20 -17.12 -33.11 19.93
N ALA A 21 -16.90 -33.85 21.02
CA ALA A 21 -15.60 -34.42 21.36
C ALA A 21 -15.53 -35.83 20.76
N CYS A 22 -14.56 -36.06 19.89
CA CYS A 22 -14.00 -37.38 19.57
C CYS A 22 -12.57 -37.11 19.05
N GLN A 23 -11.60 -36.98 19.97
CA GLN A 23 -10.68 -38.04 20.42
C GLN A 23 -9.83 -38.62 19.29
N ASN A 24 -8.57 -38.22 19.22
CA ASN A 24 -7.49 -39.06 18.71
C ASN A 24 -6.16 -38.62 19.35
N ASP A 25 -5.86 -39.18 20.52
CA ASP A 25 -4.50 -39.37 20.99
C ASP A 25 -3.98 -40.68 20.39
N ASP A 26 -2.74 -40.69 19.90
CA ASP A 26 -1.72 -41.72 20.16
C ASP A 26 -0.53 -41.59 19.18
N ASP A 27 0.61 -41.28 19.81
CA ASP A 27 1.91 -41.94 19.67
C ASP A 27 2.90 -41.68 18.51
N ALA A 28 4.10 -41.33 18.99
CA ALA A 28 5.40 -41.90 18.65
C ALA A 28 6.18 -41.42 17.41
N ALA A 29 7.22 -40.66 17.73
CA ALA A 29 8.63 -40.89 17.37
C ALA A 29 8.97 -41.10 15.88
N GLY A 30 9.70 -40.11 15.34
CA GLY A 30 10.47 -40.24 14.11
C GLY A 30 11.51 -39.14 13.96
N GLN A 31 12.59 -39.20 14.74
CA GLN A 31 13.82 -38.51 14.38
C GLN A 31 14.42 -39.18 13.14
N SER A 32 14.73 -38.41 12.11
CA SER A 32 15.91 -38.66 11.26
C SER A 32 16.30 -37.42 10.47
N THR A 33 17.45 -36.91 10.86
CA THR A 33 18.34 -35.94 10.21
C THR A 33 18.55 -36.22 8.72
N ALA A 34 18.41 -35.17 7.89
CA ALA A 34 19.08 -35.08 6.60
C ALA A 34 19.45 -33.60 6.31
N PRO A 35 20.74 -33.26 6.12
CA PRO A 35 21.12 -31.93 5.67
C PRO A 35 20.97 -31.80 4.14
N PRO A 36 20.50 -30.66 3.59
CA PRO A 36 20.65 -30.41 2.18
C PRO A 36 22.10 -30.01 1.84
N ALA A 37 22.59 -30.63 0.76
CA ALA A 37 23.90 -30.44 0.18
C ALA A 37 24.09 -29.00 -0.35
N ALA A 38 25.26 -28.43 -0.06
CA ALA A 38 25.76 -27.24 -0.74
C ALA A 38 26.34 -27.65 -2.09
N SER A 39 25.71 -27.22 -3.19
CA SER A 39 26.31 -27.31 -4.52
C SER A 39 27.06 -26.02 -4.83
N THR A 40 28.35 -26.20 -5.09
CA THR A 40 29.27 -25.25 -5.69
C THR A 40 28.83 -24.85 -7.09
N ALA A 41 28.84 -23.54 -7.39
CA ALA A 41 28.97 -23.05 -8.75
C ALA A 41 30.04 -21.95 -8.77
N ALA A 42 31.20 -22.30 -9.30
CA ALA A 42 32.16 -21.35 -9.83
C ALA A 42 31.73 -20.99 -11.26
N SER A 43 31.85 -19.72 -11.64
CA SER A 43 32.14 -19.31 -13.01
C SER A 43 32.68 -17.89 -13.00
N SER A 44 33.90 -17.77 -13.55
CA SER A 44 34.57 -16.56 -13.96
C SER A 44 33.94 -15.99 -15.24
N ASP A 45 34.41 -14.79 -15.60
CA ASP A 45 34.59 -14.25 -16.95
C ASP A 45 33.69 -13.08 -17.40
N GLY A 46 34.33 -12.13 -18.11
CA GLY A 46 33.76 -10.97 -18.80
C GLY A 46 33.70 -9.68 -17.94
N GLY A 47 34.47 -8.61 -18.15
CA GLY A 47 35.22 -8.19 -19.33
C GLY A 47 34.83 -6.76 -19.71
N SER A 48 35.87 -5.91 -19.86
CA SER A 48 35.92 -4.69 -20.69
C SER A 48 35.33 -3.38 -20.16
N GLY A 49 36.25 -2.44 -19.92
CA GLY A 49 35.95 -1.02 -19.84
C GLY A 49 35.82 -0.36 -21.21
N SER A 50 35.49 0.92 -21.19
CA SER A 50 35.88 1.90 -22.21
C SER A 50 35.84 3.30 -21.59
N ALA A 51 37.02 3.92 -21.56
CA ALA A 51 37.17 5.36 -21.57
C ALA A 51 36.92 5.89 -22.99
N GLY A 52 36.44 7.12 -23.12
CA GLY A 52 36.27 7.78 -24.41
C GLY A 52 35.78 9.21 -24.24
N SER A 53 36.73 10.13 -24.28
CA SER A 53 36.61 11.57 -24.11
C SER A 53 36.21 12.30 -25.41
N ASP A 54 35.87 13.59 -25.23
CA ASP A 54 36.11 14.73 -26.13
C ASP A 54 35.07 15.15 -27.20
N SER A 55 34.43 16.29 -26.87
CA SER A 55 34.55 17.61 -27.54
C SER A 55 33.96 17.90 -28.94
N ALA A 56 33.36 19.10 -28.99
CA ALA A 56 33.35 20.12 -30.04
C ALA A 56 32.05 20.37 -30.85
N GLU A 57 31.37 21.46 -30.45
CA GLU A 57 31.04 22.69 -31.22
C GLU A 57 30.39 22.62 -32.63
N SER A 58 29.14 23.15 -32.69
CA SER A 58 28.55 24.17 -33.61
C SER A 58 28.58 23.95 -35.15
N PRO A 59 27.67 24.59 -35.96
CA PRO A 59 26.99 25.88 -35.70
C PRO A 59 25.52 26.01 -36.15
N ASP A 60 25.01 27.21 -35.84
CA ASP A 60 23.85 27.97 -36.32
C ASP A 60 23.26 27.62 -37.70
N GLY A 61 21.93 27.48 -37.72
CA GLY A 61 21.08 27.53 -38.91
C GLY A 61 19.89 28.45 -38.68
N THR A 62 20.04 29.72 -39.08
CA THR A 62 18.96 30.71 -39.13
C THR A 62 18.09 30.46 -40.36
N GLY A 63 16.77 30.42 -40.20
CA GLY A 63 15.81 30.38 -41.32
C GLY A 63 14.37 30.45 -40.82
N GLY A 64 13.83 31.67 -40.74
CA GLY A 64 12.43 31.91 -40.39
C GLY A 64 11.45 31.53 -41.50
N THR A 65 10.17 31.41 -41.16
CA THR A 65 9.07 32.24 -41.70
C THR A 65 7.79 31.90 -40.92
N GLU A 66 6.99 32.94 -40.76
CA GLU A 66 5.77 33.12 -39.99
C GLU A 66 4.66 32.08 -40.26
N GLY A 67 3.94 31.74 -39.19
CA GLY A 67 2.68 31.00 -39.22
C GLY A 67 1.79 31.46 -38.07
N THR A 68 0.95 32.44 -38.38
CA THR A 68 -0.28 32.94 -37.74
C THR A 68 -0.77 32.23 -36.47
N GLY A 69 -1.06 33.06 -35.46
CA GLY A 69 -1.49 32.65 -34.12
C GLY A 69 -2.81 31.88 -34.04
N GLY A 70 -2.87 31.07 -33.00
CA GLY A 70 -4.08 30.50 -32.41
C GLY A 70 -3.85 30.37 -30.90
N SER A 71 -4.46 31.25 -30.11
CA SER A 71 -4.51 31.14 -28.66
C SER A 71 -5.20 29.83 -28.26
N GLY A 72 -4.53 29.00 -27.45
CA GLY A 72 -5.11 27.76 -26.94
C GLY A 72 -4.36 27.23 -25.73
N GLY A 73 -5.00 27.33 -24.56
CA GLY A 73 -4.85 26.47 -23.39
C GLY A 73 -3.44 26.19 -22.86
N THR A 74 -3.01 26.94 -21.85
CA THR A 74 -2.01 26.45 -20.88
C THR A 74 -2.71 25.53 -19.90
N GLY A 75 -2.49 24.21 -20.01
CA GLY A 75 -3.01 23.22 -19.08
C GLY A 75 -2.65 21.79 -19.49
N GLY A 76 -1.47 21.34 -19.06
CA GLY A 76 -1.10 19.93 -18.92
C GLY A 76 -1.07 19.09 -20.21
N THR A 77 0.08 19.03 -20.88
CA THR A 77 0.44 17.88 -21.71
C THR A 77 0.55 16.64 -20.82
N GLY A 78 -0.56 15.96 -20.61
CA GLY A 78 -0.56 14.55 -20.21
C GLY A 78 0.11 13.79 -21.35
N GLY A 79 1.38 13.41 -21.14
CA GLY A 79 2.09 12.55 -22.07
C GLY A 79 1.29 11.28 -22.25
N ALA A 80 0.70 11.10 -23.44
CA ALA A 80 0.27 9.79 -23.88
C ALA A 80 1.55 8.95 -24.00
N GLY A 81 1.81 8.14 -22.97
CA GLY A 81 2.83 7.12 -23.04
C GLY A 81 2.56 6.25 -24.26
N GLU A 82 3.61 6.01 -25.04
CA GLU A 82 3.64 4.97 -26.05
C GLU A 82 3.14 3.66 -25.40
N ASP A 83 2.26 2.97 -26.12
CA ASP A 83 1.42 1.84 -25.69
C ASP A 83 0.18 2.27 -24.88
N GLY A 84 -1.02 1.94 -25.39
CA GLY A 84 -2.35 2.36 -24.90
C GLY A 84 -2.74 1.89 -23.49
N THR A 85 -1.85 2.04 -22.52
CA THR A 85 -1.98 1.74 -21.11
C THR A 85 -2.16 3.05 -20.33
N ALA A 86 -3.09 3.06 -19.38
CA ALA A 86 -3.35 4.22 -18.54
C ALA A 86 -2.07 4.64 -17.78
N ALA A 87 -1.77 5.94 -17.79
CA ALA A 87 -0.68 6.52 -17.00
C ALA A 87 -0.86 6.23 -15.50
N LYS A 88 0.23 6.23 -14.74
CA LYS A 88 0.19 5.94 -13.30
C LYS A 88 -0.63 6.99 -12.54
N CYS A 89 -1.27 6.58 -11.45
CA CYS A 89 -1.94 7.51 -10.55
C CYS A 89 -0.90 8.33 -9.79
N SER A 90 -0.98 9.67 -9.88
CA SER A 90 -0.15 10.53 -9.04
C SER A 90 -0.78 10.69 -7.66
N THR A 91 0.05 10.90 -6.64
CA THR A 91 -0.41 11.15 -5.27
C THR A 91 -1.36 12.36 -5.17
N ASP A 92 -1.16 13.38 -6.01
CA ASP A 92 -2.04 14.57 -6.06
C ASP A 92 -3.42 14.30 -6.67
N GLU A 93 -3.58 13.18 -7.37
CA GLU A 93 -4.83 12.74 -7.99
C GLU A 93 -5.57 11.72 -7.09
N LEU A 94 -4.97 11.31 -5.97
CA LEU A 94 -5.53 10.33 -5.06
C LEU A 94 -6.06 10.98 -3.79
N GLU A 95 -7.34 10.73 -3.50
CA GLU A 95 -7.92 10.96 -2.19
C GLU A 95 -7.59 9.74 -1.31
N ILE A 96 -6.74 9.95 -0.29
CA ILE A 96 -6.27 8.89 0.61
C ILE A 96 -6.96 9.04 1.96
N THR A 97 -7.65 8.00 2.40
CA THR A 97 -8.29 7.96 3.72
C THR A 97 -7.95 6.67 4.45
N ALA A 98 -8.01 6.71 5.77
CA ALA A 98 -7.78 5.54 6.62
C ALA A 98 -8.91 5.41 7.65
N MET A 99 -9.33 4.19 7.91
CA MET A 99 -10.35 3.88 8.91
C MET A 99 -9.93 2.66 9.73
N ASP A 100 -10.23 2.72 11.03
CA ASP A 100 -10.09 1.55 11.89
C ASP A 100 -11.06 0.46 11.42
N ALA A 101 -10.48 -0.69 11.09
CA ALA A 101 -11.18 -1.89 10.64
C ALA A 101 -10.96 -3.06 11.61
N THR A 102 -10.42 -2.79 12.80
CA THR A 102 -10.18 -3.80 13.84
C THR A 102 -11.49 -4.41 14.30
N VAL A 103 -11.57 -5.75 14.35
CA VAL A 103 -12.72 -6.45 14.92
C VAL A 103 -12.52 -6.59 16.43
N GLY A 104 -13.56 -6.29 17.21
CA GLY A 104 -13.47 -6.29 18.66
C GLY A 104 -13.08 -7.66 19.22
N GLY A 105 -12.01 -7.68 20.03
CA GLY A 105 -11.44 -8.89 20.61
C GLY A 105 -10.17 -9.39 19.92
N ASP A 106 -9.81 -8.82 18.78
CA ASP A 106 -8.56 -9.15 18.08
C ASP A 106 -7.34 -8.61 18.84
N THR A 107 -6.26 -9.40 18.83
CA THR A 107 -4.96 -8.98 19.35
C THR A 107 -4.18 -8.12 18.36
N GLU A 108 -4.62 -8.08 17.11
CA GLU A 108 -4.06 -7.26 16.04
C GLU A 108 -5.06 -6.16 15.64
N GLY A 109 -4.55 -4.95 15.54
CA GLY A 109 -5.27 -3.81 15.00
C GLY A 109 -5.22 -3.88 13.49
N THR A 110 -6.33 -3.58 12.84
CA THR A 110 -6.42 -3.52 11.38
C THR A 110 -6.88 -2.12 10.96
N VAL A 111 -6.19 -1.52 10.00
CA VAL A 111 -6.60 -0.28 9.35
C VAL A 111 -6.83 -0.55 7.88
N ALA A 112 -7.99 -0.12 7.37
CA ALA A 112 -8.26 -0.09 5.95
C ALA A 112 -7.87 1.28 5.41
N VAL A 113 -7.02 1.30 4.38
CA VAL A 113 -6.61 2.52 3.67
C VAL A 113 -7.20 2.50 2.28
N ASP A 114 -7.98 3.53 1.98
CA ASP A 114 -8.62 3.73 0.69
C ASP A 114 -7.77 4.67 -0.16
N LEU A 115 -7.53 4.26 -1.41
CA LEU A 115 -6.98 5.07 -2.48
C LEU A 115 -8.07 5.30 -3.51
N LYS A 116 -8.65 6.50 -3.52
CA LYS A 116 -9.68 6.88 -4.49
C LYS A 116 -9.09 7.78 -5.56
N ASN A 117 -9.35 7.47 -6.82
CA ASN A 117 -8.98 8.34 -7.93
C ASN A 117 -9.93 9.55 -7.98
N GLY A 118 -9.40 10.74 -7.74
CA GLY A 118 -10.10 12.02 -7.88
C GLY A 118 -9.52 12.91 -8.98
N GLY A 119 -8.67 12.36 -9.85
CA GLY A 119 -7.93 13.11 -10.87
C GLY A 119 -8.72 13.47 -12.12
N GLY A 120 -9.96 12.99 -12.30
CA GLY A 120 -10.78 13.27 -13.48
C GLY A 120 -10.41 12.44 -14.72
N ARG A 121 -9.53 11.45 -14.57
CA ARG A 121 -9.09 10.53 -15.65
C ARG A 121 -8.76 9.16 -15.09
N ASP A 122 -8.82 8.14 -15.94
CA ASP A 122 -8.33 6.81 -15.59
C ASP A 122 -6.81 6.83 -15.36
N CYS A 123 -6.38 6.11 -14.34
CA CYS A 123 -4.96 5.96 -14.01
C CYS A 123 -4.66 4.51 -13.58
N SER A 124 -3.39 4.13 -13.51
CA SER A 124 -2.97 2.77 -13.11
C SER A 124 -2.22 2.73 -11.78
N LEU A 125 -2.46 1.66 -11.03
CA LEU A 125 -1.78 1.30 -9.78
C LEU A 125 -1.21 -0.12 -9.92
N ALA A 126 -0.05 -0.38 -9.32
CA ALA A 126 0.57 -1.70 -9.28
C ALA A 126 1.50 -1.82 -8.07
N GLY A 127 1.60 -3.01 -7.47
CA GLY A 127 2.48 -3.26 -6.33
C GLY A 127 1.90 -2.82 -4.99
N TYR A 128 2.77 -2.47 -4.04
CA TYR A 128 2.39 -2.11 -2.68
C TYR A 128 2.47 -0.60 -2.46
N ALA A 129 1.52 -0.07 -1.69
CA ALA A 129 1.71 1.22 -1.05
C ALA A 129 2.80 1.13 0.03
N GLY A 130 3.57 2.19 0.19
CA GLY A 130 4.42 2.38 1.37
C GLY A 130 3.60 2.96 2.51
N VAL A 131 3.80 2.46 3.72
CA VAL A 131 3.15 3.02 4.92
C VAL A 131 4.18 3.14 6.02
N ASP A 132 4.26 4.33 6.61
CA ASP A 132 4.96 4.54 7.86
C ASP A 132 3.95 4.83 8.97
N LEU A 133 4.00 4.05 10.05
CA LEU A 133 3.17 4.24 11.21
C LEU A 133 3.81 5.29 12.12
N LYS A 134 3.10 6.39 12.37
CA LYS A 134 3.50 7.40 13.36
C LYS A 134 3.14 6.90 14.74
N THR A 135 4.10 6.91 15.66
CA THR A 135 3.86 6.55 17.05
C THR A 135 4.32 7.63 18.02
N ASN A 136 3.88 7.53 19.26
CA ASN A 136 4.39 8.39 20.35
C ASN A 136 5.90 8.20 20.64
N SER A 137 6.53 7.17 20.08
CA SER A 137 7.95 6.85 20.25
C SER A 137 8.78 7.02 18.97
N GLY A 138 8.19 7.59 17.91
CA GLY A 138 8.82 7.74 16.59
C GLY A 138 8.06 7.02 15.48
N THR A 139 8.65 6.94 14.30
CA THR A 139 8.01 6.36 13.12
C THR A 139 8.55 4.97 12.84
N VAL A 140 7.68 4.05 12.42
CA VAL A 140 8.03 2.68 12.04
C VAL A 140 7.44 2.37 10.66
N SER A 141 8.27 1.96 9.71
CA SER A 141 7.81 1.53 8.39
C SER A 141 7.12 0.16 8.45
N ALA A 142 5.98 0.03 7.79
CA ALA A 142 5.27 -1.23 7.66
C ALA A 142 6.03 -2.21 6.76
N GLU A 143 5.99 -3.49 7.11
CA GLU A 143 6.50 -4.55 6.26
C GLU A 143 5.46 -4.92 5.20
N ARG A 144 5.92 -5.17 3.97
CA ARG A 144 5.05 -5.63 2.87
C ARG A 144 4.84 -7.13 3.00
N THR A 145 3.59 -7.55 3.01
CA THR A 145 3.20 -8.97 3.14
C THR A 145 2.28 -9.38 2.00
N GLY A 146 2.15 -10.69 1.76
CA GLY A 146 1.43 -11.24 0.61
C GLY A 146 2.15 -10.99 -0.71
N ASP A 147 1.48 -11.26 -1.83
CA ASP A 147 2.00 -10.98 -3.18
C ASP A 147 1.75 -9.51 -3.58
N PRO A 148 2.62 -8.91 -4.42
CA PRO A 148 2.40 -7.56 -4.93
C PRO A 148 1.12 -7.51 -5.74
N ALA A 149 0.31 -6.47 -5.54
CA ALA A 149 -0.92 -6.31 -6.28
C ALA A 149 -0.63 -6.21 -7.80
N PRO A 150 -1.38 -6.94 -8.66
CA PRO A 150 -1.22 -6.82 -10.10
C PRO A 150 -1.54 -5.40 -10.54
N ARG A 151 -1.08 -5.02 -11.73
CA ARG A 151 -1.46 -3.75 -12.33
C ARG A 151 -2.97 -3.71 -12.57
N ILE A 152 -3.61 -2.66 -12.06
CA ILE A 152 -5.01 -2.34 -12.33
C ILE A 152 -5.14 -0.95 -12.96
N VAL A 153 -6.24 -0.71 -13.66
CA VAL A 153 -6.69 0.63 -14.04
C VAL A 153 -7.78 1.04 -13.06
N LEU A 154 -7.53 2.10 -12.29
CA LEU A 154 -8.47 2.71 -11.38
C LEU A 154 -9.18 3.85 -12.12
N LYS A 155 -10.48 3.69 -12.40
CA LYS A 155 -11.23 4.74 -13.11
C LYS A 155 -11.44 5.95 -12.22
N ASP A 156 -11.77 7.08 -12.83
CA ASP A 156 -12.15 8.27 -12.08
C ASP A 156 -13.31 7.98 -11.12
N GLY A 157 -13.15 8.40 -9.85
CA GLY A 157 -14.08 8.15 -8.76
C GLY A 157 -14.04 6.73 -8.16
N GLU A 158 -13.33 5.77 -8.76
CA GLU A 158 -13.18 4.42 -8.20
C GLU A 158 -12.20 4.42 -7.03
N THR A 159 -12.40 3.47 -6.11
CA THR A 159 -11.59 3.29 -4.90
C THR A 159 -11.04 1.88 -4.85
N VAL A 160 -9.78 1.76 -4.44
CA VAL A 160 -9.16 0.49 -4.03
C VAL A 160 -8.72 0.59 -2.58
N THR A 161 -8.85 -0.50 -1.85
CA THR A 161 -8.54 -0.57 -0.42
C THR A 161 -7.43 -1.57 -0.16
N PHE A 162 -6.51 -1.24 0.73
CA PHE A 162 -5.53 -2.19 1.27
C PHE A 162 -5.51 -2.14 2.79
N GLY A 163 -5.10 -3.25 3.41
CA GLY A 163 -5.05 -3.39 4.86
C GLY A 163 -3.64 -3.14 5.43
N ILE A 164 -3.60 -2.58 6.63
CA ILE A 164 -2.42 -2.54 7.50
C ILE A 164 -2.79 -3.28 8.77
N THR A 165 -1.94 -4.19 9.22
CA THR A 165 -2.10 -4.87 10.52
C THR A 165 -0.94 -4.54 11.44
N TYR A 166 -1.20 -4.44 12.74
CA TYR A 166 -0.17 -4.22 13.75
C TYR A 166 -0.61 -4.78 15.12
N PRO A 167 0.33 -5.18 15.99
CA PRO A 167 -0.02 -5.64 17.34
C PRO A 167 -0.64 -4.50 18.15
N VAL A 168 -1.80 -4.76 18.78
CA VAL A 168 -2.43 -3.78 19.67
C VAL A 168 -1.67 -3.69 20.98
N ASN A 169 -1.49 -2.48 21.49
CA ASN A 169 -1.01 -2.25 22.85
C ASN A 169 -2.18 -2.15 23.82
N ASP A 170 -2.33 -3.16 24.68
CA ASP A 170 -3.39 -3.31 25.68
C ASP A 170 -2.90 -3.04 27.12
N SER A 171 -1.67 -2.54 27.30
CA SER A 171 -1.02 -2.36 28.61
C SER A 171 -1.60 -1.22 29.49
N GLY A 172 -2.80 -0.74 29.19
CA GLY A 172 -3.55 0.17 30.06
C GLY A 172 -3.00 1.61 30.16
N GLY A 173 -2.17 2.05 29.21
CA GLY A 173 -1.62 3.41 29.23
C GLY A 173 -0.15 3.51 28.83
N SER A 174 0.60 2.43 29.04
CA SER A 174 2.04 2.37 28.78
C SER A 174 2.33 1.96 27.33
N GLY A 175 3.58 2.13 26.89
CA GLY A 175 4.09 1.59 25.61
C GLY A 175 3.81 2.42 24.36
N VAL A 176 4.02 1.79 23.20
CA VAL A 176 3.91 2.39 21.86
C VAL A 176 2.45 2.44 21.43
N ARG A 177 2.02 3.57 20.90
CA ARG A 177 0.67 3.85 20.39
C ARG A 177 0.79 4.40 18.99
N ILE A 178 -0.03 3.89 18.07
CA ILE A 178 -0.18 4.48 16.75
C ILE A 178 -0.97 5.79 16.90
N THR A 179 -0.48 6.84 16.25
CA THR A 179 -0.98 8.22 16.33
C THR A 179 -1.28 8.81 14.96
N GLY A 180 -1.05 8.05 13.89
CA GLY A 180 -1.24 8.47 12.51
C GLY A 180 -0.48 7.55 11.55
N LEU A 181 -0.64 7.82 10.26
CA LEU A 181 -0.02 7.12 9.15
C LEU A 181 0.60 8.13 8.19
N VAL A 182 1.69 7.73 7.54
CA VAL A 182 2.22 8.40 6.35
C VAL A 182 2.13 7.40 5.21
N VAL A 183 1.27 7.66 4.24
CA VAL A 183 0.96 6.75 3.14
C VAL A 183 1.61 7.28 1.86
N THR A 184 2.38 6.43 1.20
CA THR A 184 2.98 6.68 -0.12
C THR A 184 2.33 5.73 -1.12
N PRO A 185 1.56 6.24 -2.10
CA PRO A 185 0.95 5.38 -3.11
C PRO A 185 1.99 4.52 -3.86
N PRO A 186 1.55 3.40 -4.47
CA PRO A 186 2.47 2.56 -5.23
C PRO A 186 3.18 3.33 -6.35
N ASP A 187 4.47 3.06 -6.53
CA ASP A 187 5.35 3.72 -7.50
C ASP A 187 5.48 5.25 -7.39
N GLU A 188 5.02 5.85 -6.29
CA GLU A 188 5.14 7.29 -6.01
C GLU A 188 6.22 7.56 -4.95
N THR A 189 6.65 8.82 -4.87
CA THR A 189 7.59 9.30 -3.83
C THR A 189 6.99 10.36 -2.92
N LYS A 190 5.82 10.89 -3.29
CA LYS A 190 5.08 11.84 -2.48
C LYS A 190 4.19 11.06 -1.51
N SER A 191 4.09 11.54 -0.28
CA SER A 191 3.30 10.90 0.76
C SER A 191 2.22 11.83 1.31
N VAL A 192 1.15 11.23 1.82
CA VAL A 192 0.08 11.92 2.55
C VAL A 192 0.13 11.48 4.01
N THR A 193 0.09 12.46 4.92
CA THR A 193 -0.03 12.19 6.37
C THR A 193 -1.50 12.17 6.77
N LEU A 194 -1.89 11.15 7.51
CA LEU A 194 -3.20 10.94 8.10
C LEU A 194 -3.00 10.89 9.62
N ASP A 195 -3.73 11.71 10.38
CA ASP A 195 -3.62 11.80 11.84
C ASP A 195 -4.89 11.28 12.55
#